data_AF-A0AAX1N9M5-F1
#
_entry.id   AF-A0AAX1N9M5-F1
#
_cell.length_a   1.000
_cell.length_b   1.000
_cell.length_c   1.000
_cell.angle_alpha   90.00
_cell.angle_beta   90.00
_cell.angle_gamma   90.00
#
_symmetry.space_group_name_H-M   'P 1'
#
loop_
_entity.id
_entity.type
_entity.pdbx_description
1 polymer ?
#
loop_
_entity_poly.entity_id
_entity_poly.type
_entity_poly.pdbx_seq_one_letter_code
_entity_poly.pdbx_strand_id
1 'polypeptide(L)'
;MYIEAWKKICDRFELEEDGFDAESFGETADRLSEYFEHLLRTDSSKLMNGLYRIDVREDLVKEAFQEGSLSDIADALARLALRREWEKVKMRERWSSK
;
A
#
# COMPACT_ATOMS: atom_id res chain seq x y z
N MET A 1 -8.83 -4.10 -10.66
CA MET A 1 -8.10 -5.39 -10.44
C MET A 1 -6.98 -5.19 -9.40
N TYR A 2 -6.55 -6.19 -8.59
CA TYR A 2 -5.51 -5.95 -7.56
C TYR A 2 -4.16 -5.55 -8.17
N ILE A 3 -3.83 -6.12 -9.34
CA ILE A 3 -2.66 -5.73 -10.14
C ILE A 3 -2.62 -4.25 -10.50
N GLU A 4 -3.78 -3.60 -10.71
CA GLU A 4 -3.81 -2.16 -11.01
C GLU A 4 -3.54 -1.32 -9.77
N ALA A 5 -4.00 -1.76 -8.60
CA ALA A 5 -3.69 -1.10 -7.34
C ALA A 5 -2.19 -1.25 -7.01
N TRP A 6 -1.63 -2.44 -7.22
CA TRP A 6 -0.19 -2.70 -7.12
C TRP A 6 0.63 -1.75 -8.00
N LYS A 7 0.33 -1.67 -9.30
CA LYS A 7 1.01 -0.76 -10.23
C LYS A 7 0.94 0.70 -9.79
N LYS A 8 -0.21 1.13 -9.25
CA LYS A 8 -0.34 2.50 -8.71
C LYS A 8 0.51 2.72 -7.47
N ILE A 9 0.69 1.72 -6.61
CA ILE A 9 1.59 1.82 -5.47
C ILE A 9 3.04 1.84 -5.94
N CYS A 10 3.42 0.98 -6.90
CA CYS A 10 4.76 0.99 -7.47
C CYS A 10 5.15 2.35 -8.04
N ASP A 11 4.28 2.98 -8.82
CA ASP A 11 4.46 4.35 -9.32
C ASP A 11 4.66 5.38 -8.20
N ARG A 12 3.90 5.27 -7.11
CA ARG A 12 3.92 6.24 -5.99
C ARG A 12 5.14 6.10 -5.08
N PHE A 13 5.64 4.88 -4.93
CA PHE A 13 6.79 4.55 -4.10
C PHE A 13 8.09 4.39 -4.90
N GLU A 14 8.03 4.56 -6.22
CA GLU A 14 9.13 4.37 -7.16
C GLU A 14 9.73 2.96 -7.02
N LEU A 15 8.85 1.96 -6.97
CA LEU A 15 9.21 0.55 -6.94
C LEU A 15 9.49 0.06 -8.35
N GLU A 16 10.50 -0.79 -8.50
CA GLU A 16 10.67 -1.57 -9.71
C GLU A 16 9.51 -2.57 -9.84
N GLU A 17 8.85 -2.58 -11.00
CA GLU A 17 7.89 -3.62 -11.34
C GLU A 17 8.68 -4.89 -11.71
N ASP A 18 8.76 -5.84 -10.78
CA ASP A 18 9.51 -7.08 -10.89
C ASP A 18 8.73 -8.23 -11.58
N GLY A 19 7.69 -7.90 -12.33
CA GLY A 19 6.82 -8.90 -12.95
C GLY A 19 5.89 -9.63 -11.98
N PHE A 20 5.73 -9.11 -10.76
CA PHE A 20 4.76 -9.61 -9.79
C PHE A 20 3.33 -9.63 -10.36
N ASP A 21 2.73 -10.81 -10.40
CA ASP A 21 1.32 -11.00 -10.77
C ASP A 21 0.47 -11.12 -9.50
N ALA A 22 -0.37 -10.12 -9.26
CA ALA A 22 -1.16 -9.98 -8.05
C ALA A 22 -2.41 -10.88 -8.12
N GLU A 23 -2.29 -12.12 -7.65
CA GLU A 23 -3.39 -13.10 -7.67
C GLU A 23 -4.45 -12.82 -6.58
N SER A 24 -4.02 -12.30 -5.42
CA SER A 24 -4.93 -11.97 -4.31
C SER A 24 -4.56 -10.68 -3.58
N PHE A 25 -5.51 -10.16 -2.80
CA PHE A 25 -5.26 -9.04 -1.88
C PHE A 25 -4.21 -9.41 -0.82
N GLY A 26 -4.24 -10.65 -0.33
CA GLY A 26 -3.32 -11.14 0.70
C GLY A 26 -1.88 -11.10 0.20
N GLU A 27 -1.59 -11.77 -0.90
CA GLU A 27 -0.22 -11.84 -1.44
C GLU A 27 0.31 -10.46 -1.84
N THR A 28 -0.55 -9.59 -2.38
CA THR A 28 -0.16 -8.23 -2.72
C THR A 28 0.17 -7.42 -1.46
N ALA A 29 -0.62 -7.59 -0.39
CA ALA A 29 -0.37 -6.92 0.88
C ALA A 29 0.91 -7.44 1.55
N ASP A 30 1.15 -8.75 1.52
CA ASP A 30 2.34 -9.36 2.11
C ASP A 30 3.60 -8.88 1.37
N ARG A 31 3.55 -8.81 0.03
CA ARG A 31 4.65 -8.25 -0.79
C ARG A 31 4.91 -6.77 -0.49
N LEU A 32 3.85 -5.97 -0.31
CA LEU A 32 3.98 -4.57 0.10
C LEU A 32 4.52 -4.43 1.52
N SER A 33 4.15 -5.35 2.41
CA SER A 33 4.60 -5.37 3.80
C SER A 33 6.11 -5.53 3.87
N GLU A 34 6.70 -6.45 3.10
CA GLU A 34 8.17 -6.60 3.01
C GLU A 34 8.87 -5.28 2.66
N TYR A 35 8.32 -4.54 1.69
CA TYR A 35 8.86 -3.25 1.28
C TYR A 35 8.65 -2.16 2.34
N PHE A 36 7.47 -2.11 2.97
CA PHE A 36 7.18 -1.13 4.01
C PHE A 36 8.00 -1.40 5.28
N GLU A 37 8.24 -2.65 5.63
CA GLU A 37 9.16 -3.03 6.70
C GLU A 37 10.59 -2.56 6.37
N HIS A 38 11.04 -2.72 5.13
CA HIS A 38 12.32 -2.17 4.69
C HIS A 38 12.35 -0.64 4.89
N LEU A 39 11.35 0.09 4.40
CA LEU A 39 11.30 1.56 4.56
C LEU A 39 11.17 1.99 6.03
N LEU A 40 10.40 1.31 6.86
CA LEU A 40 10.35 1.59 8.30
C LEU A 40 11.74 1.53 8.94
N ARG A 41 12.61 0.63 8.45
CA ARG A 41 13.98 0.45 8.93
C ARG A 41 14.98 1.43 8.31
N THR A 42 14.82 1.79 7.03
CA THR A 42 15.84 2.52 6.26
C THR A 42 15.47 3.96 5.91
N ASP A 43 14.19 4.24 5.67
CA ASP A 43 13.68 5.56 5.29
C ASP A 43 12.16 5.69 5.59
N SER A 44 11.85 5.88 6.87
CA SER A 44 10.46 6.04 7.33
C SER A 44 9.81 7.32 6.77
N SER A 45 10.61 8.31 6.40
CA SER A 45 10.11 9.55 5.78
C SER A 45 9.57 9.28 4.38
N LYS A 46 10.26 8.46 3.57
CA LYS A 46 9.75 8.01 2.27
C LYS A 46 8.44 7.25 2.42
N LEU A 47 8.33 6.36 3.43
CA LEU A 47 7.09 5.63 3.70
C LEU A 47 5.92 6.58 4.00
N MET A 48 6.09 7.48 4.96
CA MET A 48 5.04 8.41 5.38
C MET A 48 4.61 9.35 4.24
N ASN A 49 5.57 9.86 3.46
CA ASN A 49 5.27 10.69 2.29
C ASN A 49 4.50 9.92 1.21
N GLY A 50 4.86 8.64 0.99
CA GLY A 50 4.14 7.75 0.08
C GLY A 50 2.69 7.53 0.52
N LEU A 51 2.48 7.17 1.79
CA LEU A 51 1.16 6.96 2.40
C LEU A 51 0.25 8.20 2.28
N TYR A 52 0.81 9.40 2.50
CA TYR A 52 0.08 10.65 2.33
C TYR A 52 -0.34 10.89 0.86
N ARG A 53 0.55 10.62 -0.11
CA ARG A 53 0.26 10.78 -1.55
C ARG A 53 -0.83 9.85 -2.05
N ILE A 54 -0.99 8.68 -1.43
CA ILE A 54 -2.07 7.74 -1.73
C ILE A 54 -3.32 8.01 -0.89
N ASP A 55 -3.38 9.09 -0.12
CA ASP A 55 -4.57 9.49 0.64
C ASP A 55 -5.02 8.43 1.67
N VAL A 56 -4.04 7.84 2.37
CA VAL A 56 -4.31 7.04 3.57
C VAL A 56 -4.54 8.00 4.75
N ARG A 57 -5.62 7.77 5.50
CA ARG A 57 -5.99 8.65 6.61
C ARG A 57 -4.98 8.57 7.75
N GLU A 58 -4.63 9.72 8.33
CA GLU A 58 -3.60 9.84 9.37
C GLU A 58 -3.96 9.09 10.66
N ASP A 59 -5.25 9.04 11.01
CA ASP A 59 -5.76 8.29 12.17
C ASP A 59 -5.44 6.79 12.05
N LEU A 60 -5.71 6.19 10.89
CA LEU A 60 -5.40 4.78 10.61
C LEU A 60 -3.89 4.49 10.60
N VAL A 61 -3.09 5.45 10.13
CA VAL A 61 -1.62 5.31 10.20
C VAL A 61 -1.17 5.30 11.66
N LYS A 62 -1.68 6.20 12.49
CA LYS A 62 -1.37 6.22 13.93
C LYS A 62 -1.79 4.94 14.64
N GLU A 63 -2.96 4.40 14.30
CA GLU A 63 -3.44 3.10 14.79
C GLU A 63 -2.48 1.97 14.39
N ALA A 64 -2.05 1.91 13.13
CA ALA A 64 -1.09 0.92 12.66
C ALA A 64 0.26 0.99 13.41
N PHE A 65 0.71 2.17 13.81
CA PHE A 65 1.91 2.34 14.63
C PHE A 65 1.74 1.90 16.10
N GLN A 66 0.53 1.56 16.55
CA GLN A 66 0.30 0.94 17.87
C GLN A 66 0.48 -0.58 17.87
N GLU A 67 0.71 -1.19 16.69
CA GLU A 67 0.95 -2.63 16.58
C GLU A 67 2.27 -3.05 17.25
N GLY A 68 2.35 -4.33 17.60
CA GLY A 68 3.40 -4.85 18.49
C GLY A 68 4.79 -4.85 17.88
N SER A 69 4.95 -5.47 16.70
CA SER A 69 6.25 -5.57 16.02
C SER A 69 6.32 -4.70 14.77
N LEU A 70 7.54 -4.41 14.31
CA LEU A 70 7.76 -3.63 13.08
C LEU A 70 7.15 -4.32 11.84
N SER A 71 7.10 -5.65 11.83
CA SER A 71 6.45 -6.43 10.78
C SER A 71 4.93 -6.29 10.82
N ASP A 72 4.33 -6.28 12.02
CA ASP A 72 2.88 -6.04 12.19
C ASP A 72 2.50 -4.61 11.76
N ILE A 73 3.33 -3.62 12.11
CA ILE A 73 3.15 -2.23 11.65
C ILE A 73 3.23 -2.17 10.12
N ALA A 74 4.23 -2.81 9.52
CA ALA A 74 4.40 -2.85 8.07
C ALA A 74 3.20 -3.50 7.36
N ASP A 75 2.71 -4.61 7.88
CA ASP A 75 1.54 -5.33 7.35
C ASP A 75 0.28 -4.47 7.43
N ALA A 76 0.03 -3.84 8.59
CA ALA A 76 -1.10 -2.94 8.77
C ALA A 76 -1.06 -1.77 7.76
N LEU A 77 0.10 -1.12 7.61
CA LEU A 77 0.28 -0.02 6.66
C LEU A 77 0.13 -0.48 5.20
N ALA A 78 0.65 -1.65 4.85
CA ALA A 78 0.55 -2.22 3.50
C ALA A 78 -0.91 -2.51 3.13
N ARG A 79 -1.67 -3.10 4.05
CA ARG A 79 -3.11 -3.36 3.86
C ARG A 79 -3.90 -2.06 3.69
N LEU A 80 -3.59 -1.02 4.47
CA LEU A 80 -4.22 0.30 4.34
C LEU A 80 -3.93 0.92 2.97
N ALA A 81 -2.67 0.92 2.54
CA ALA A 81 -2.24 1.45 1.26
C ALA A 81 -2.92 0.73 0.08
N LEU A 82 -2.88 -0.60 0.08
CA LEU A 82 -3.48 -1.43 -0.96
C LEU A 82 -4.99 -1.25 -1.04
N ARG A 83 -5.68 -1.24 0.10
CA ARG A 83 -7.12 -1.00 0.16
C ARG A 83 -7.49 0.33 -0.45
N ARG A 84 -6.75 1.39 -0.12
CA ARG A 84 -7.03 2.75 -0.60
C ARG A 84 -6.90 2.86 -2.12
N GLU A 85 -5.83 2.31 -2.71
CA GLU A 85 -5.66 2.32 -4.17
C GLU A 85 -6.67 1.41 -4.88
N TRP A 86 -7.00 0.26 -4.30
CA TRP A 86 -8.04 -0.63 -4.81
C TRP A 86 -9.42 0.05 -4.84
N GLU A 87 -9.80 0.79 -3.80
CA GLU A 87 -11.04 1.57 -3.78
C GLU A 87 -11.07 2.63 -4.89
N LYS A 88 -9.95 3.33 -5.12
CA LYS A 88 -9.85 4.32 -6.22
C LYS A 88 -9.99 3.66 -7.59
N VAL A 89 -9.37 2.49 -7.80
CA VAL A 89 -9.55 1.69 -9.02
C VAL A 89 -11.02 1.33 -9.21
N LYS A 90 -11.68 0.79 -8.17
CA LYS A 90 -13.09 0.41 -8.22
C LYS A 90 -14.01 1.59 -8.49
N MET A 91 -13.72 2.76 -7.91
CA MET A 91 -14.46 3.98 -8.22
C MET A 91 -14.31 4.35 -9.70
N ARG A 92 -13.09 4.37 -10.25
CA ARG A 92 -12.87 4.67 -11.67
C ARG A 92 -13.59 3.70 -12.61
N GLU A 93 -13.54 2.39 -12.34
CA GLU A 93 -14.29 1.38 -13.09
C GLU A 93 -15.80 1.69 -13.11
N ARG A 94 -16.35 2.08 -11.96
CA ARG A 94 -17.78 2.40 -11.80
C ARG A 94 -18.22 3.67 -12.52
N TRP A 95 -17.37 4.68 -12.59
CA TRP A 95 -17.67 5.96 -13.25
C TRP A 95 -17.32 5.98 -14.73
N SER A 96 -16.37 5.15 -15.19
CA SER A 96 -16.02 5.01 -16.60
C SER A 96 -17.05 4.21 -17.41
N SER A 97 -17.95 3.48 -16.73
CA SER A 97 -19.00 2.67 -17.36
C SER A 97 -20.34 3.42 -17.51
N LYS A 98 -20.32 4.76 -17.52
CA LYS A 98 -21.52 5.61 -17.61
C LYS A 98 -21.41 6.63 -18.72
#